data_AF-A0A353JA63-F1
#
_entry.id   AF-A0A353JA63-F1
#
_cell.length_a   1.000
_cell.length_b   1.000
_cell.length_c   1.000
_cell.angle_alpha   90.00
_cell.angle_beta   90.00
_cell.angle_gamma   90.00
#
_symmetry.space_group_name_H-M   'P 1'
#
loop_
_entity.id
_entity.type
_entity.pdbx_description
1 polymer ?
#
loop_
_entity_poly.entity_id
_entity_poly.type
_entity_poly.pdbx_seq_one_letter_code
_entity_poly.pdbx_strand_id
1 'polypeptide(L)'
;FYRRAMSTKTMKIFSKLKGKKIFKKNMIKKLEEVSKARYGDKNSCSWNFDLIPYPNSSGYERRFYKCGVCTLMKKYGLSAYTKALCKYDYDMATLCGTYKFVRKDALSNGAPYCDNGFVKINQ
;
A
#
# COMPACT_ATOMS: atom_id res chain seq x y z
N PHE A 1 -3.07 -16.42 -15.87
CA PHE A 1 -4.31 -15.93 -16.51
C PHE A 1 -4.76 -14.57 -15.94
N TYR A 2 -5.27 -14.48 -14.71
CA TYR A 2 -5.88 -13.26 -14.15
C TYR A 2 -5.02 -11.99 -14.17
N ARG A 3 -3.72 -12.09 -13.85
CA ARG A 3 -2.80 -10.95 -13.95
C ARG A 3 -2.80 -10.31 -15.34
N ARG A 4 -2.86 -11.11 -16.41
CA ARG A 4 -2.93 -10.62 -17.79
C ARG A 4 -4.27 -9.96 -18.07
N ALA A 5 -5.37 -10.55 -17.62
CA ALA A 5 -6.72 -10.00 -17.77
C ALA A 5 -6.87 -8.64 -17.06
N MET A 6 -6.29 -8.48 -15.88
CA MET A 6 -6.31 -7.23 -15.10
C MET A 6 -5.28 -6.18 -15.56
N SER A 7 -4.40 -6.52 -16.50
CA SER A 7 -3.29 -5.64 -16.96
C SER A 7 -3.54 -5.07 -18.36
N THR A 8 -4.78 -4.67 -18.66
CA THR A 8 -5.13 -4.07 -19.94
C THR A 8 -4.33 -2.79 -20.21
N LYS A 9 -4.21 -2.39 -21.48
CA LYS A 9 -3.52 -1.15 -21.88
C LYS A 9 -4.08 0.07 -21.13
N THR A 10 -5.40 0.15 -21.03
CA THR A 10 -6.13 1.18 -20.31
C THR A 10 -5.77 1.20 -18.82
N MET A 11 -5.75 0.03 -18.17
CA MET A 11 -5.39 -0.08 -16.76
C MET A 11 -3.93 0.34 -16.49
N LYS A 12 -3.00 0.01 -17.38
CA LYS A 12 -1.60 0.46 -17.30
C LYS A 12 -1.49 1.99 -17.34
N ILE A 13 -2.18 2.63 -18.28
CA ILE A 13 -2.18 4.10 -18.42
C ILE A 13 -2.73 4.75 -17.16
N PHE A 14 -3.89 4.32 -16.67
CA PHE A 14 -4.47 4.86 -15.45
C PHE A 14 -3.60 4.62 -14.22
N SER A 15 -3.00 3.43 -14.09
CA SER A 15 -2.09 3.11 -12.99
C SER A 15 -0.87 4.01 -13.01
N LYS A 16 -0.25 4.23 -14.18
CA LYS A 16 0.88 5.15 -14.35
C LYS A 16 0.52 6.59 -13.96
N LEU A 17 -0.64 7.09 -14.40
CA LEU A 17 -1.12 8.44 -14.05
C LEU A 17 -1.34 8.62 -12.54
N LYS A 18 -1.90 7.60 -11.86
CA LYS A 18 -2.06 7.61 -10.40
C LYS A 18 -0.69 7.58 -9.69
N GLY A 19 0.22 6.71 -10.14
CA GLY A 19 1.56 6.58 -9.57
C GLY A 19 2.38 7.86 -9.59
N LYS A 20 2.33 8.63 -10.68
CA LYS A 20 3.00 9.94 -10.79
C LYS A 20 2.55 10.95 -9.72
N LYS A 21 1.41 10.73 -9.06
CA LYS A 21 0.88 11.64 -8.05
C LYS A 21 1.33 11.31 -6.63
N ILE A 22 1.75 10.07 -6.33
CA ILE A 22 1.92 9.61 -4.94
C ILE A 22 2.99 10.38 -4.15
N PHE A 23 4.00 10.93 -4.84
CA PHE A 23 5.07 11.74 -4.24
C PHE A 23 4.82 13.25 -4.31
N LYS A 24 3.68 13.70 -4.85
CA LYS A 24 3.36 15.14 -4.89
C LYS A 24 3.08 15.66 -3.47
N LYS A 25 3.50 16.89 -3.20
CA LYS A 25 3.33 17.54 -1.88
C LYS A 25 1.88 17.49 -1.36
N ASN A 26 0.90 17.73 -2.23
CA ASN A 26 -0.52 17.67 -1.85
C ASN A 26 -0.98 16.25 -1.46
N MET A 27 -0.45 15.22 -2.13
CA MET A 27 -0.73 13.83 -1.76
C MET A 27 -0.07 13.50 -0.42
N ILE A 28 1.19 13.86 -0.20
CA ILE A 28 1.88 13.65 1.09
C ILE A 28 1.14 14.33 2.24
N LYS A 29 0.75 15.60 2.08
CA LYS A 29 -0.05 16.33 3.10
C LYS A 29 -1.36 15.59 3.43
N LYS A 30 -2.07 15.12 2.40
CA LYS A 30 -3.26 14.29 2.59
C LYS A 30 -2.96 12.98 3.32
N LEU A 31 -1.79 12.37 3.09
CA LEU A 31 -1.39 11.14 3.79
C LEU A 31 -1.11 11.40 5.27
N GLU A 32 -0.51 12.53 5.62
CA GLU A 32 -0.28 12.95 7.01
C GLU A 32 -1.61 13.18 7.73
N GLU A 33 -2.56 13.88 7.10
CA GLU A 33 -3.91 14.08 7.64
C GLU A 33 -4.63 12.75 7.88
N VAL A 34 -4.59 11.84 6.91
CA VAL A 34 -5.19 10.50 7.02
C VAL A 34 -4.50 9.66 8.10
N SER A 35 -3.18 9.76 8.25
CA SER A 35 -2.41 9.06 9.30
C SER A 35 -2.85 9.52 10.70
N LYS A 36 -2.97 10.84 10.91
CA LYS A 36 -3.45 11.44 12.17
C LYS A 36 -4.90 11.10 12.49
N ALA A 37 -5.74 10.91 11.49
CA ALA A 37 -7.17 10.63 11.68
C ALA A 37 -7.46 9.25 12.30
N ARG A 38 -6.51 8.30 12.24
CA ARG A 38 -6.60 6.95 12.82
C ARG A 38 -7.95 6.26 12.60
N TYR A 39 -8.38 6.16 11.35
CA TYR A 39 -9.69 5.61 10.99
C TYR A 39 -9.95 4.19 11.50
N GLY A 40 -8.88 3.40 11.72
CA GLY A 40 -8.93 2.06 12.32
C GLY A 40 -9.40 2.03 13.78
N ASP A 41 -9.44 3.17 14.49
CA ASP A 41 -9.97 3.25 15.86
C ASP A 41 -11.50 3.35 15.87
N LYS A 42 -12.10 3.91 14.80
CA LYS A 42 -13.56 4.04 14.64
C LYS A 42 -14.17 2.90 13.84
N ASN A 43 -13.40 2.30 12.92
CA ASN A 43 -13.83 1.20 12.09
C ASN A 43 -12.70 0.16 11.96
N SER A 44 -12.89 -1.02 12.55
CA SER A 44 -11.90 -2.11 12.56
C SER A 44 -11.54 -2.64 11.16
N CYS A 45 -12.40 -2.39 10.17
CA CYS A 45 -12.16 -2.71 8.76
C CYS A 45 -11.43 -1.57 8.01
N SER A 46 -10.98 -0.53 8.72
CA SER A 46 -10.14 0.54 8.20
C SER A 46 -8.67 0.36 8.63
N TRP A 47 -7.85 1.40 8.52
CA TRP A 47 -6.41 1.34 8.75
C TRP A 47 -5.91 2.43 9.69
N ASN A 48 -4.85 2.08 10.43
CA ASN A 48 -3.99 3.05 11.10
C ASN A 48 -2.55 2.79 10.63
N PHE A 49 -1.86 3.87 10.29
CA PHE A 49 -0.47 3.82 9.89
C PHE A 49 0.26 5.09 10.27
N ASP A 50 1.57 4.97 10.42
CA ASP A 50 2.48 6.12 10.48
C ASP A 50 3.10 6.37 9.11
N LEU A 51 3.23 7.64 8.74
CA LEU A 51 3.93 8.05 7.53
C LEU A 51 5.39 8.38 7.89
N ILE A 52 6.32 7.60 7.37
CA ILE A 52 7.75 7.71 7.69
C ILE A 52 8.51 8.07 6.41
N PRO A 53 8.93 9.34 6.21
CA PRO A 53 9.77 9.72 5.09
C PRO A 53 11.14 9.03 5.15
N TYR A 54 11.69 8.63 4.01
CA TYR A 54 13.06 8.10 3.98
C TYR A 54 14.09 9.23 4.09
N PRO A 55 15.17 9.09 4.88
CA PRO A 55 16.15 10.15 5.11
C PRO A 55 16.77 10.74 3.84
N ASN A 56 16.98 9.89 2.83
CA ASN A 56 17.54 10.26 1.54
C ASN A 56 16.51 10.85 0.56
N SER A 57 15.30 11.20 1.01
CA SER A 57 14.20 11.70 0.17
C SER A 57 13.80 10.80 -1.01
N SER A 58 14.23 9.53 -0.98
CA SER A 58 13.93 8.53 -2.02
C SER A 58 12.47 8.09 -2.00
N GLY A 59 11.71 8.41 -0.96
CA GLY A 59 10.34 7.94 -0.81
C GLY A 59 9.85 8.03 0.62
N TYR A 60 8.90 7.15 0.96
CA TYR A 60 8.32 7.05 2.29
C TYR A 60 7.82 5.63 2.57
N GLU A 61 7.70 5.28 3.84
CA GLU A 61 7.00 4.11 4.33
C GLU A 61 5.64 4.52 4.90
N ARG A 62 4.63 3.69 4.66
CA ARG A 62 3.37 3.69 5.40
C ARG A 62 3.39 2.49 6.32
N ARG A 63 3.76 2.70 7.58
CA ARG A 63 3.87 1.63 8.58
C ARG A 63 2.50 1.32 9.16
N PHE A 64 1.84 0.28 8.67
CA PHE A 64 0.51 -0.10 9.14
C PHE A 64 0.57 -0.98 10.38
N TYR A 65 -0.07 -0.56 11.47
CA TYR A 65 -0.26 -1.37 12.69
C TYR A 65 -1.72 -1.78 12.89
N LYS A 66 -2.66 -1.23 12.09
CA LYS A 66 -4.00 -1.79 11.89
C LYS A 66 -4.30 -1.88 10.40
N CYS A 67 -4.77 -3.03 9.94
CA CYS A 67 -5.09 -3.28 8.54
C CYS A 67 -6.48 -3.90 8.38
N GLY A 68 -7.39 -3.13 7.79
CA GLY A 68 -8.77 -3.55 7.55
C GLY A 68 -8.90 -4.79 6.69
N VAL A 69 -8.02 -4.99 5.71
CA VAL A 69 -8.00 -6.23 4.91
C VAL A 69 -7.68 -7.43 5.81
N CYS A 70 -6.68 -7.34 6.68
CA CYS A 70 -6.37 -8.42 7.61
C CYS A 70 -7.55 -8.72 8.54
N THR A 71 -8.22 -7.68 9.07
CA THR A 71 -9.43 -7.81 9.89
C THR A 71 -10.55 -8.52 9.13
N LEU A 72 -10.87 -8.08 7.91
CA LEU A 72 -11.94 -8.63 7.08
C LEU A 72 -11.65 -10.09 6.72
N MET A 73 -10.45 -10.39 6.25
CA MET A 73 -10.07 -11.74 5.85
C MET A 73 -10.15 -12.71 7.03
N LYS A 74 -9.76 -12.28 8.24
CA LYS A 74 -9.93 -13.09 9.45
C LYS A 74 -11.41 -13.29 9.80
N LYS A 75 -12.20 -12.22 9.80
CA LYS A 75 -13.63 -12.25 10.14
C LYS A 75 -14.42 -13.25 9.30
N TYR A 76 -14.10 -13.35 8.01
CA TYR A 76 -14.81 -14.23 7.07
C TYR A 76 -14.13 -15.60 6.86
N GLY A 77 -13.10 -15.96 7.66
CA GLY A 77 -12.42 -17.25 7.52
C GLY A 77 -11.58 -17.39 6.25
N LEU A 78 -11.20 -16.27 5.62
CA LEU A 78 -10.48 -16.21 4.35
C LEU A 78 -8.97 -15.94 4.54
N SER A 79 -8.45 -16.06 5.77
CA SER A 79 -7.06 -15.70 6.10
C SER A 79 -6.01 -16.32 5.17
N ALA A 80 -6.26 -17.51 4.63
CA ALA A 80 -5.42 -18.20 3.64
C ALA A 80 -5.09 -17.34 2.40
N TYR A 81 -5.99 -16.44 1.98
CA TYR A 81 -5.79 -15.59 0.80
C TYR A 81 -5.17 -14.22 1.11
N THR A 82 -5.02 -13.86 2.38
CA THR A 82 -4.51 -12.53 2.79
C THR A 82 -3.13 -12.25 2.20
N LYS A 83 -2.23 -13.23 2.20
CA LYS A 83 -0.88 -13.07 1.65
C LYS A 83 -0.90 -12.84 0.13
N ALA A 84 -1.82 -13.49 -0.59
CA ALA A 84 -1.99 -13.26 -2.03
C ALA A 84 -2.49 -11.82 -2.31
N LEU A 85 -3.44 -11.31 -1.50
CA LEU A 85 -3.88 -9.92 -1.58
C LEU A 85 -2.74 -8.94 -1.27
N CYS A 86 -1.94 -9.20 -0.22
CA CYS A 86 -0.78 -8.36 0.11
C CYS A 86 0.27 -8.36 -1.01
N LYS A 87 0.45 -9.49 -1.73
CA LYS A 87 1.38 -9.59 -2.85
C LYS A 87 0.93 -8.76 -4.05
N TYR A 88 -0.37 -8.53 -4.20
CA TYR A 88 -0.93 -7.71 -5.28
C TYR A 88 -0.40 -6.26 -5.27
N ASP A 89 0.03 -5.74 -4.12
CA ASP A 89 0.67 -4.41 -4.05
C ASP A 89 1.92 -4.33 -4.94
N TYR A 90 2.72 -5.40 -5.03
CA TYR A 90 3.89 -5.46 -5.91
C TYR A 90 3.50 -5.52 -7.39
N ASP A 91 2.45 -6.27 -7.71
CA ASP A 91 1.92 -6.32 -9.08
C ASP A 91 1.40 -4.94 -9.50
N MET A 92 0.73 -4.21 -8.61
CA MET A 92 0.26 -2.85 -8.85
C MET A 92 1.41 -1.85 -9.03
N ALA A 93 2.47 -1.96 -8.24
CA ALA A 93 3.68 -1.15 -8.43
C ALA A 93 4.34 -1.43 -9.78
N THR A 94 4.47 -2.71 -10.15
CA THR A 94 5.01 -3.14 -11.45
C THR A 94 4.16 -2.64 -12.60
N LEU A 95 2.83 -2.77 -12.50
CA LEU A 95 1.88 -2.32 -13.52
C LEU A 95 1.92 -0.80 -13.70
N CYS A 96 2.09 -0.08 -12.60
CA CYS A 96 2.20 1.37 -12.57
C CYS A 96 3.50 1.87 -13.19
N GLY A 97 4.63 1.26 -12.81
CA GLY A 97 5.96 1.55 -13.36
C GLY A 97 6.52 2.93 -13.00
N THR A 98 6.02 3.60 -11.95
CA THR A 98 6.51 4.93 -11.53
C THR A 98 7.16 4.95 -10.15
N TYR A 99 7.17 3.82 -9.44
CA TYR A 99 7.78 3.65 -8.12
C TYR A 99 8.06 2.16 -7.89
N LYS A 100 8.97 1.85 -6.98
CA LYS A 100 9.17 0.50 -6.44
C LYS A 100 8.40 0.38 -5.12
N PHE A 101 7.63 -0.70 -4.99
CA PHE A 101 7.06 -1.09 -3.71
C PHE A 101 8.05 -2.00 -2.98
N VAL A 102 8.34 -1.68 -1.73
CA VAL A 102 9.22 -2.48 -0.87
C VAL A 102 8.49 -2.77 0.44
N ARG A 103 8.70 -3.97 0.98
CA ARG A 103 8.13 -4.42 2.25
C ARG A 103 8.98 -5.60 2.70
N LYS A 104 9.48 -5.56 3.93
CA LYS A 104 10.21 -6.68 4.55
C LYS A 104 9.25 -7.63 5.24
N ASP A 105 8.20 -7.11 5.89
CA ASP A 105 7.24 -7.95 6.60
C ASP A 105 5.81 -7.37 6.64
N ALA A 106 4.86 -8.17 7.10
CA ALA A 106 3.45 -7.80 7.15
C ALA A 106 2.75 -8.37 8.37
N LEU A 107 1.70 -7.70 8.81
CA LEU A 107 0.70 -8.23 9.76
C LEU A 107 0.17 -9.61 9.32
N SER A 108 0.06 -9.87 8.01
CA SER A 108 -0.39 -11.17 7.48
C SER A 108 0.62 -12.31 7.68
N ASN A 109 1.85 -12.02 8.08
CA ASN A 109 2.85 -12.99 8.52
C ASN A 109 2.95 -13.10 10.06
N GLY A 110 2.17 -12.32 10.80
CA GLY A 110 2.26 -12.24 12.28
C GLY A 110 3.26 -11.19 12.78
N ALA A 111 3.83 -10.37 11.91
CA ALA A 111 4.69 -9.25 12.29
C ALA A 111 3.90 -8.18 13.06
N PRO A 112 4.56 -7.31 13.85
CA PRO A 112 3.89 -6.23 14.57
C PRO A 112 3.35 -5.11 13.66
N TYR A 113 3.82 -5.00 12.42
CA TYR A 113 3.37 -4.01 11.44
C TYR A 113 3.61 -4.47 10.00
N CYS A 114 2.97 -3.81 9.03
CA CYS A 114 3.36 -3.86 7.62
C CYS A 114 4.22 -2.65 7.28
N ASP A 115 5.43 -2.86 6.75
CA ASP A 115 6.37 -1.81 6.35
C ASP A 115 6.19 -1.43 4.86
N ASN A 116 5.00 -0.95 4.50
CA ASN A 116 4.64 -0.65 3.12
C ASN A 116 5.42 0.57 2.57
N GLY A 117 6.56 0.31 1.95
CA GLY A 117 7.46 1.31 1.39
C GLY A 117 7.20 1.65 -0.08
N PHE A 118 7.32 2.94 -0.39
CA PHE A 118 7.19 3.49 -1.74
C PHE A 118 8.46 4.25 -2.07
N VAL A 119 9.26 3.72 -3.01
CA VAL A 119 10.55 4.29 -3.42
C VAL A 119 10.44 4.83 -4.84
N LYS A 120 10.92 6.06 -5.07
CA LYS A 120 11.03 6.65 -6.40
C LYS A 120 11.95 5.80 -7.26
N ILE A 121 11.55 5.59 -8.51
CA ILE A 121 12.46 5.15 -9.55
C ILE A 121 12.98 6.45 -10.16
N ASN A 122 14.30 6.67 -10.16
CA ASN A 122 14.92 7.89 -10.71
C ASN A 122 14.25 8.25 -12.05
N GLN A 123 13.77 9.50 -12.16
CA GLN A 123 13.25 10.05 -13.42
C GLN A 123 14.42 10.57 -14.25
#